data_AF-A0A1B7TGQ5-F1
#
_entry.id   AF-A0A1B7TGQ5-F1
#
_cell.length_a   1.000
_cell.length_b   1.000
_cell.length_c   1.000
_cell.angle_alpha   90.00
_cell.angle_beta   90.00
_cell.angle_gamma   90.00
#
_symmetry.space_group_name_H-M   'P 1'
#
loop_
_entity.id
_entity.type
_entity.pdbx_description
1 polymer ?
#
loop_
_entity_poly.entity_id
_entity_poly.type
_entity_poly.pdbx_seq_one_letter_code
_entity_poly.pdbx_strand_id
1 'polypeptide(L)'
;QIIPKNVRVTVDVFEKKIVSPKEAYGSDFLNLNGDNFGYTIRACNNMEQVYLQCLKKDGYDQTVFVNCGDLHSKSFKDDKSRVNLVDGVKVGDKIVKKDLETPSQVLIIFNSWYNLRQLFEKVSNNLQGQLEDIGEIFDLELPVVTHLVNPEDAILATLSKLDVYK
;
A
#
# COMPACT_ATOMS: atom_id res chain seq x y z
N GLN A 1 7.40 17.99 31.05
CA GLN A 1 7.05 16.78 30.29
C GLN A 1 8.06 15.70 30.64
N ILE A 2 7.61 14.54 31.12
CA ILE A 2 8.51 13.42 31.43
C ILE A 2 8.65 12.59 30.16
N ILE A 3 9.86 12.54 29.60
CA ILE A 3 10.13 11.82 28.35
C ILE A 3 11.03 10.63 28.69
N PRO A 4 10.65 9.40 28.30
CA PRO A 4 11.48 8.24 28.57
C PRO A 4 12.85 8.37 27.92
N LYS A 5 13.87 7.77 28.54
CA LYS A 5 15.23 7.74 27.97
C LYS A 5 15.22 6.96 26.65
N ASN A 6 16.05 7.39 25.69
CA ASN A 6 16.25 6.75 24.38
C ASN A 6 15.03 6.76 23.44
N VAL A 7 14.12 7.72 23.60
CA VAL A 7 12.98 7.91 22.68
C VAL A 7 13.36 8.91 21.60
N ARG A 8 12.98 8.63 20.35
CA ARG A 8 13.07 9.59 19.24
C ARG A 8 12.00 10.66 19.40
N VAL A 9 12.41 11.92 19.37
CA VAL A 9 11.51 13.08 19.47
C VAL A 9 11.86 14.10 18.38
N THR A 10 10.89 14.92 18.01
CA THR A 10 11.14 16.10 17.16
C THR A 10 11.49 17.27 18.05
N VAL A 11 12.57 17.98 17.71
CA VAL A 11 13.09 19.10 18.51
C VAL A 11 13.14 20.34 17.64
N ASP A 12 12.55 21.42 18.12
CA ASP A 12 12.80 22.76 17.60
C ASP A 12 14.17 23.21 18.12
N VAL A 13 15.11 23.40 17.20
CA VAL A 13 16.51 23.75 17.50
C VAL A 13 16.63 25.21 17.98
N PHE A 14 15.73 26.10 17.57
CA PHE A 14 15.75 27.51 17.96
C PHE A 14 15.21 27.69 19.38
N GLU A 15 14.01 27.16 19.65
CA GLU A 15 13.40 27.24 20.99
C GLU A 15 13.96 26.21 21.98
N LYS A 16 14.71 25.20 21.49
CA LYS A 16 15.23 24.06 22.27
C LYS A 16 14.13 23.30 22.99
N LYS A 17 12.98 23.17 22.34
CA LYS A 17 11.80 22.48 22.88
C LYS A 17 11.49 21.25 22.06
N ILE A 18 10.90 20.27 22.74
CA ILE A 18 10.34 19.09 22.09
C ILE A 18 8.95 19.45 21.63
N VAL A 19 8.71 19.27 20.34
CA VAL A 19 7.51 19.72 19.63
C VAL A 19 6.96 18.59 18.79
N SER A 20 5.72 18.73 18.35
CA SER A 20 5.15 17.82 17.36
C SER A 20 5.84 18.00 16.00
N PRO A 21 5.89 16.95 15.15
CA PRO A 21 6.33 17.11 13.76
C PRO A 21 5.59 18.23 13.03
N LYS A 22 4.30 18.42 13.34
CA LYS A 22 3.49 19.51 12.77
C LYS A 22 3.99 20.90 13.08
N GLU A 23 4.39 21.14 14.32
CA GLU A 23 4.95 22.41 14.73
C GLU A 23 6.34 22.63 14.13
N ALA A 24 7.16 21.58 13.98
CA ALA A 24 8.51 21.70 13.46
C ALA A 24 8.60 21.87 11.94
N TYR A 25 7.76 21.16 11.18
CA TYR A 25 7.86 21.10 9.72
C TYR A 25 6.71 21.81 8.99
N GLY A 26 5.66 22.25 9.70
CA GLY A 26 4.44 22.78 9.08
C GLY A 26 3.57 21.67 8.48
N SER A 27 2.30 21.96 8.19
CA SER A 27 1.31 20.97 7.73
C SER A 27 1.64 20.31 6.39
N ASP A 28 2.39 21.02 5.54
CA ASP A 28 2.48 20.71 4.11
C ASP A 28 3.47 19.57 3.81
N PHE A 29 4.36 19.27 4.75
CA PHE A 29 5.42 18.27 4.61
C PHE A 29 5.19 17.02 5.45
N LEU A 30 4.04 16.92 6.09
CA LEU A 30 3.70 15.80 6.95
C LEU A 30 2.90 14.77 6.18
N ASN A 31 2.89 13.55 6.73
CA ASN A 31 1.89 12.59 6.32
C ASN A 31 0.47 13.15 6.56
N LEU A 32 -0.54 12.47 5.99
CA LEU A 32 -1.95 12.87 6.05
C LEU A 32 -2.50 13.19 7.46
N ASN A 33 -1.80 12.82 8.54
CA ASN A 33 -2.22 13.08 9.91
C ASN A 33 -1.45 14.19 10.63
N GLY A 34 -0.38 14.73 10.04
CA GLY A 34 0.46 15.70 10.73
C GLY A 34 1.35 15.11 11.83
N ASP A 35 1.34 13.78 11.98
CA ASP A 35 1.92 13.09 13.13
C ASP A 35 3.33 12.58 12.88
N ASN A 36 3.77 12.51 11.62
CA ASN A 36 5.13 12.11 11.27
C ASN A 36 5.59 12.73 9.95
N PHE A 37 6.90 12.93 9.88
CA PHE A 37 7.62 13.26 8.67
C PHE A 37 8.24 11.99 8.09
N GLY A 38 8.07 11.75 6.78
CA GLY A 38 8.53 10.53 6.10
C GLY A 38 7.56 9.34 6.24
N TYR A 39 8.10 8.14 6.42
CA TYR A 39 7.34 6.89 6.48
C TYR A 39 7.58 6.10 7.78
N THR A 40 6.60 5.27 8.14
CA THR A 40 6.71 4.32 9.26
C THR A 40 6.80 2.91 8.70
N ILE A 41 7.71 2.10 9.25
CA ILE A 41 7.82 0.68 8.92
C ILE A 41 6.98 -0.13 9.91
N ARG A 42 6.14 -1.02 9.38
CA ARG A 42 5.37 -1.98 10.17
C ARG A 42 5.63 -3.37 9.62
N ALA A 43 6.02 -4.29 10.49
CA ALA A 43 6.11 -5.71 10.17
C ALA A 43 4.77 -6.39 10.48
N CYS A 44 4.27 -7.18 9.53
CA CYS A 44 3.06 -7.97 9.67
C CYS A 44 3.42 -9.45 9.46
N ASN A 45 2.88 -10.34 10.29
CA ASN A 45 3.16 -11.78 10.21
C ASN A 45 2.23 -12.49 9.22
N ASN A 46 1.09 -11.88 8.91
CA ASN A 46 0.09 -12.41 7.99
C ASN A 46 -0.62 -11.26 7.26
N MET A 47 -1.41 -11.65 6.25
CA MET A 47 -2.11 -10.69 5.40
C MET A 47 -3.21 -9.95 6.17
N GLU A 48 -3.91 -10.63 7.09
CA GLU A 48 -4.97 -10.02 7.89
C GLU A 48 -4.45 -8.83 8.70
N GLN A 49 -3.27 -8.96 9.30
CA GLN A 49 -2.65 -7.92 10.10
C GLN A 49 -2.35 -6.66 9.28
N VAL A 50 -2.08 -6.80 7.98
CA VAL A 50 -1.87 -5.63 7.11
C VAL A 50 -3.10 -4.72 7.18
N TYR A 51 -4.31 -5.27 7.08
CA TYR A 51 -5.56 -4.51 7.12
C TYR A 51 -6.01 -4.19 8.55
N LEU A 52 -6.09 -5.20 9.43
CA LEU A 52 -6.68 -5.06 10.76
C LEU A 52 -5.86 -4.20 11.72
N GLN A 53 -4.54 -4.14 11.53
CA GLN A 53 -3.65 -3.34 12.37
C GLN A 53 -3.26 -2.01 11.70
N CYS A 54 -4.09 -1.51 10.78
CA CYS A 54 -3.86 -0.21 10.18
C CYS A 54 -3.73 0.85 11.29
N LEU A 55 -2.75 1.74 11.17
CA LEU A 55 -2.51 2.79 12.15
C LEU A 55 -3.64 3.82 12.21
N LYS A 56 -4.50 3.84 11.17
CA LYS A 56 -5.67 4.70 11.09
C LYS A 56 -6.91 3.96 11.55
N LYS A 57 -7.71 4.66 12.35
CA LYS A 57 -8.98 4.15 12.90
C LYS A 57 -9.94 3.68 11.80
N ASP A 58 -9.95 4.37 10.67
CA ASP A 58 -10.86 4.10 9.56
C ASP A 58 -10.27 3.12 8.52
N GLY A 59 -9.02 2.66 8.73
CA GLY A 59 -8.37 1.70 7.84
C GLY A 59 -7.84 2.30 6.54
N TYR A 60 -7.81 1.48 5.49
CA TYR A 60 -7.44 1.90 4.14
C TYR A 60 -8.72 2.12 3.32
N ASP A 61 -8.80 3.26 2.65
CA ASP A 61 -9.95 3.63 1.80
C ASP A 61 -9.96 2.83 0.50
N GLN A 62 -8.77 2.47 0.03
CA GLN A 62 -8.56 1.73 -1.21
C GLN A 62 -7.35 0.82 -1.11
N THR A 63 -7.46 -0.37 -1.69
CA THR A 63 -6.37 -1.33 -1.81
C THR A 63 -6.09 -1.63 -3.28
N VAL A 64 -4.83 -1.45 -3.67
CA VAL A 64 -4.34 -1.66 -5.03
C VAL A 64 -3.29 -2.75 -5.02
N PHE A 65 -3.44 -3.71 -5.92
CA PHE A 65 -2.45 -4.76 -6.15
C PHE A 65 -1.56 -4.42 -7.36
N VAL A 66 -0.27 -4.71 -7.25
CA VAL A 66 0.70 -4.64 -8.34
C VAL A 66 1.39 -5.98 -8.44
N ASN A 67 1.13 -6.70 -9.53
CA ASN A 67 1.74 -8.00 -9.77
C ASN A 67 3.20 -7.87 -10.21
N CYS A 68 4.14 -8.29 -9.36
CA CYS A 68 5.58 -8.22 -9.62
C CYS A 68 6.36 -9.35 -8.93
N GLY A 69 7.63 -9.57 -9.30
CA GLY A 69 8.50 -10.54 -8.63
C GLY A 69 8.29 -11.99 -9.06
N ASP A 70 7.63 -12.22 -10.20
CA ASP A 70 7.40 -13.56 -10.78
C ASP A 70 8.62 -14.10 -11.57
N LEU A 71 9.82 -13.69 -11.20
CA LEU A 71 11.08 -13.94 -11.95
C LEU A 71 11.45 -15.43 -12.03
N HIS A 72 10.92 -16.25 -11.13
CA HIS A 72 11.26 -17.66 -11.00
C HIS A 72 10.05 -18.60 -10.99
N SER A 73 8.83 -18.09 -11.23
CA SER A 73 7.65 -18.93 -11.20
C SER A 73 7.60 -19.81 -12.45
N LYS A 74 7.51 -21.14 -12.25
CA LYS A 74 7.35 -22.12 -13.34
C LYS A 74 6.00 -21.98 -14.08
N SER A 75 5.09 -21.13 -13.56
CA SER A 75 3.78 -20.81 -14.13
C SER A 75 3.82 -19.91 -15.37
N PHE A 76 5.01 -19.46 -15.79
CA PHE A 76 5.17 -18.54 -16.93
C PHE A 76 4.64 -19.07 -18.27
N LYS A 77 4.32 -20.37 -18.37
CA LYS A 77 3.82 -20.96 -19.63
C LYS A 77 2.31 -20.85 -19.84
N ASP A 78 1.50 -20.63 -18.80
CA ASP A 78 0.05 -20.80 -18.92
C ASP A 78 -0.80 -19.59 -18.49
N ASP A 79 -0.28 -18.62 -17.74
CA ASP A 79 -1.06 -17.43 -17.45
C ASP A 79 -0.93 -16.43 -18.60
N LYS A 80 -1.90 -16.52 -19.53
CA LYS A 80 -2.27 -15.40 -20.39
C LYS A 80 -2.42 -14.19 -19.49
N SER A 81 -1.41 -13.32 -19.54
CA SER A 81 -1.38 -11.99 -18.99
C SER A 81 -2.76 -11.52 -18.55
N ARG A 82 -3.05 -11.57 -17.25
CA ARG A 82 -4.15 -10.82 -16.61
C ARG A 82 -3.97 -9.30 -16.76
N VAL A 83 -3.03 -8.86 -17.59
CA VAL A 83 -2.92 -7.54 -18.17
C VAL A 83 -4.15 -7.30 -19.07
N ASN A 84 -5.32 -7.18 -18.45
CA ASN A 84 -6.23 -6.15 -18.86
C ASN A 84 -5.43 -4.86 -18.69
N LEU A 85 -4.82 -4.39 -19.78
CA LEU A 85 -4.40 -3.02 -19.92
C LEU A 85 -5.65 -2.20 -19.61
N VAL A 86 -5.78 -1.74 -18.37
CA VAL A 86 -6.65 -0.60 -18.13
C VAL A 86 -5.89 0.55 -18.76
N ASP A 87 -6.14 0.75 -20.05
CA ASP A 87 -5.75 1.95 -20.77
C ASP A 87 -6.34 3.13 -20.00
N GLY A 88 -5.46 3.75 -19.21
CA GLY A 88 -5.81 4.81 -18.28
C GLY A 88 -6.38 4.27 -16.98
N VAL A 89 -5.89 4.85 -15.87
CA VAL A 89 -6.80 5.19 -14.78
C VAL A 89 -7.87 6.10 -15.42
N LYS A 90 -8.93 5.50 -15.98
CA LYS A 90 -10.08 6.23 -16.48
C LYS A 90 -10.88 6.70 -15.28
N VAL A 91 -10.58 7.93 -14.87
CA VAL A 91 -11.53 8.75 -14.14
C VAL A 91 -12.70 9.06 -15.10
N GLY A 92 -13.75 8.23 -15.03
CA GLY A 92 -14.94 8.26 -15.89
C GLY A 92 -14.80 7.30 -17.10
N ASP A 93 -15.62 6.25 -17.29
CA ASP A 93 -17.00 6.01 -16.88
C ASP A 93 -17.20 4.58 -16.38
N LYS A 94 -17.85 4.50 -15.21
CA LYS A 94 -18.37 3.30 -14.52
C LYS A 94 -17.36 2.19 -14.20
N ILE A 95 -16.31 2.55 -13.46
CA ILE A 95 -15.90 1.73 -12.31
C ILE A 95 -17.01 1.90 -11.28
N VAL A 96 -17.39 0.84 -10.56
CA VAL A 96 -18.24 1.01 -9.36
C VAL A 96 -17.43 1.89 -8.40
N LYS A 97 -17.66 3.20 -8.50
CA LYS A 97 -17.18 4.19 -7.56
C LYS A 97 -17.85 3.82 -6.26
N LYS A 98 -17.12 3.13 -5.38
CA LYS A 98 -17.41 3.27 -3.96
C LYS A 98 -17.08 4.74 -3.65
N ASP A 99 -18.11 5.50 -3.29
CA ASP A 99 -18.15 6.96 -3.21
C ASP A 99 -17.01 7.56 -2.37
N LEU A 100 -15.85 7.83 -2.96
CA LEU A 100 -14.77 8.58 -2.34
C LEU A 100 -14.22 9.56 -3.36
N GLU A 101 -14.66 10.81 -3.29
CA GLU A 101 -14.29 11.89 -4.22
C GLU A 101 -12.77 12.14 -4.29
N THR A 102 -11.99 11.63 -3.33
CA THR A 102 -10.54 11.41 -3.41
C THR A 102 -10.16 10.41 -2.31
N PRO A 103 -9.62 9.21 -2.60
CA PRO A 103 -9.19 8.29 -1.55
C PRO A 103 -8.08 8.95 -0.73
N SER A 104 -8.27 9.06 0.58
CA SER A 104 -7.28 9.70 1.44
C SER A 104 -6.17 8.71 1.80
N GLN A 105 -6.49 7.41 1.92
CA GLN A 105 -5.58 6.34 2.33
C GLN A 105 -5.57 5.19 1.33
N VAL A 106 -4.50 5.11 0.54
CA VAL A 106 -4.32 4.02 -0.43
C VAL A 106 -3.26 3.04 0.07
N LEU A 107 -3.61 1.76 0.14
CA LEU A 107 -2.66 0.67 0.34
C LEU A 107 -2.27 0.09 -1.02
N ILE A 108 -0.99 0.11 -1.36
CA ILE A 108 -0.47 -0.54 -2.56
C ILE A 108 0.35 -1.76 -2.15
N ILE A 109 0.00 -2.93 -2.68
CA ILE A 109 0.64 -4.20 -2.38
C ILE A 109 1.42 -4.69 -3.59
N PHE A 110 2.74 -4.80 -3.43
CA PHE A 110 3.67 -5.30 -4.44
C PHE A 110 4.05 -6.72 -4.10
N ASN A 111 3.60 -7.69 -4.90
CA ASN A 111 3.96 -9.09 -4.74
C ASN A 111 3.62 -9.88 -6.01
N SER A 112 4.10 -11.11 -6.10
CA SER A 112 3.66 -12.03 -7.15
C SER A 112 2.32 -12.64 -6.77
N TRP A 113 1.44 -12.83 -7.75
CA TRP A 113 0.18 -13.53 -7.53
C TRP A 113 0.39 -14.93 -6.93
N TYR A 114 1.42 -15.63 -7.41
CA TYR A 114 1.79 -16.95 -6.92
C TYR A 114 2.10 -16.98 -5.42
N ASN A 115 2.96 -16.06 -4.95
CA ASN A 115 3.29 -15.97 -3.53
C ASN A 115 2.09 -15.57 -2.68
N LEU A 116 1.28 -14.62 -3.15
CA LEU A 116 0.07 -14.21 -2.44
C LEU A 116 -0.91 -15.37 -2.27
N ARG A 117 -1.15 -16.13 -3.33
CA ARG A 117 -2.01 -17.31 -3.28
C ARG A 117 -1.47 -18.36 -2.31
N GLN A 118 -0.15 -18.61 -2.30
CA GLN A 118 0.44 -19.52 -1.31
C GLN A 118 0.30 -19.01 0.13
N LEU A 119 0.48 -17.72 0.35
CA LEU A 119 0.31 -17.11 1.67
C LEU A 119 -1.15 -17.22 2.12
N PHE A 120 -2.09 -17.04 1.19
CA PHE A 120 -3.52 -17.25 1.45
C PHE A 120 -3.77 -18.70 1.82
N GLU A 121 -3.41 -19.67 0.98
CA GLU A 121 -3.65 -21.09 1.21
C GLU A 121 -3.07 -21.62 2.53
N LYS A 122 -1.92 -21.09 2.98
CA LYS A 122 -1.23 -21.54 4.20
C LYS A 122 -1.76 -20.96 5.51
N VAL A 123 -2.36 -19.77 5.51
CA VAL A 123 -2.59 -18.99 6.73
C VAL A 123 -4.07 -18.79 7.07
N SER A 124 -4.96 -18.97 6.10
CA SER A 124 -6.31 -18.43 6.17
C SER A 124 -7.36 -19.33 6.83
N ASN A 125 -7.15 -19.80 8.06
CA ASN A 125 -8.27 -20.41 8.81
C ASN A 125 -9.43 -19.40 9.05
N ASN A 126 -9.15 -18.09 9.07
CA ASN A 126 -10.15 -17.04 9.30
C ASN A 126 -10.68 -16.38 8.02
N LEU A 127 -9.91 -16.36 6.92
CA LEU A 127 -10.30 -15.73 5.64
C LEU A 127 -10.86 -16.73 4.61
N GLN A 128 -10.46 -18.01 4.62
CA GLN A 128 -10.92 -19.02 3.64
C GLN A 128 -12.43 -19.25 3.67
N GLY A 129 -13.10 -18.94 4.78
CA GLY A 129 -14.55 -19.10 4.90
C GLY A 129 -15.36 -17.98 4.24
N GLN A 130 -14.72 -16.87 3.85
CA GLN A 130 -15.42 -15.67 3.39
C GLN A 130 -15.01 -15.20 1.98
N LEU A 131 -13.87 -15.66 1.46
CA LEU A 131 -13.33 -15.25 0.16
C LEU A 131 -13.03 -16.48 -0.68
N GLU A 132 -13.49 -16.49 -1.93
CA GLU A 132 -13.23 -17.59 -2.88
C GLU A 132 -11.86 -17.41 -3.55
N ASP A 133 -11.47 -16.17 -3.85
CA ASP A 133 -10.16 -15.82 -4.40
C ASP A 133 -9.48 -14.70 -3.59
N ILE A 134 -8.14 -14.73 -3.52
CA ILE A 134 -7.37 -13.64 -2.91
C ILE A 134 -7.56 -12.32 -3.68
N GLY A 135 -7.94 -12.37 -4.95
CA GLY A 135 -8.27 -11.19 -5.74
C GLY A 135 -9.34 -10.29 -5.13
N GLU A 136 -10.26 -10.85 -4.35
CA GLU A 136 -11.39 -10.14 -3.75
C GLU A 136 -10.97 -9.16 -2.64
N ILE A 137 -9.74 -9.26 -2.11
CA ILE A 137 -9.23 -8.31 -1.10
C ILE A 137 -8.76 -7.00 -1.72
N PHE A 138 -8.64 -6.94 -3.05
CA PHE A 138 -8.11 -5.82 -3.79
C PHE A 138 -9.25 -5.10 -4.51
N ASP A 139 -9.28 -3.77 -4.40
CA ASP A 139 -10.23 -2.96 -5.15
C ASP A 139 -9.78 -2.79 -6.61
N LEU A 140 -8.46 -2.74 -6.85
CA LEU A 140 -7.85 -2.53 -8.16
C LEU A 140 -6.58 -3.35 -8.33
N GLU A 141 -6.26 -3.67 -9.59
CA GLU A 141 -4.96 -4.18 -10.01
C GLU A 141 -4.32 -3.19 -11.00
N LEU A 142 -3.09 -2.75 -10.72
CA LEU A 142 -2.35 -1.87 -11.61
C LEU A 142 -1.38 -2.69 -12.49
N PRO A 143 -1.48 -2.55 -13.83
CA PRO A 143 -0.58 -3.25 -14.72
C PRO A 143 0.81 -2.63 -14.69
N VAL A 144 1.82 -3.47 -14.49
CA VAL A 144 3.22 -3.15 -14.81
C VAL A 144 3.57 -3.66 -16.21
N VAL A 145 4.58 -3.03 -16.83
CA VAL A 145 5.03 -3.36 -18.21
C VAL A 145 5.33 -4.85 -18.34
N THR A 146 5.83 -5.46 -17.26
CA THR A 146 5.98 -6.90 -17.11
C THR A 146 5.89 -7.25 -15.64
N HIS A 147 5.32 -8.42 -15.32
CA HIS A 147 5.34 -9.00 -13.97
C HIS A 147 6.72 -9.63 -13.64
N LEU A 148 7.57 -9.82 -14.66
CA LEU A 148 8.97 -10.24 -14.55
C LEU A 148 9.90 -9.07 -14.19
N VAL A 149 9.46 -8.27 -13.23
CA VAL A 149 10.20 -7.13 -12.71
C VAL A 149 10.45 -7.38 -11.23
N ASN A 150 11.61 -6.99 -10.72
CA ASN A 150 11.83 -7.08 -9.29
C ASN A 150 10.83 -6.17 -8.55
N PRO A 151 10.37 -6.53 -7.34
CA PRO A 151 9.48 -5.68 -6.56
C PRO A 151 10.03 -4.26 -6.35
N GLU A 152 11.33 -4.10 -6.11
CA GLU A 152 11.98 -2.80 -5.94
C GLU A 152 11.84 -1.89 -7.17
N ASP A 153 12.02 -2.46 -8.37
CA ASP A 153 11.88 -1.74 -9.64
C ASP A 153 10.40 -1.43 -9.92
N ALA A 154 9.49 -2.36 -9.59
CA ALA A 154 8.05 -2.17 -9.73
C ALA A 154 7.51 -1.05 -8.84
N ILE A 155 8.04 -0.94 -7.61
CA ILE A 155 7.68 0.13 -6.66
C ILE A 155 8.01 1.48 -7.26
N LEU A 156 9.26 1.68 -7.72
CA LEU A 156 9.68 2.95 -8.31
C LEU A 156 8.89 3.28 -9.58
N ALA A 157 8.73 2.31 -10.47
CA ALA A 157 8.00 2.51 -11.73
C ALA A 157 6.52 2.87 -11.48
N THR A 158 5.86 2.17 -10.56
CA THR A 158 4.44 2.41 -10.24
C THR A 158 4.24 3.76 -9.56
N LEU A 159 5.04 4.07 -8.53
CA LEU A 159 4.91 5.33 -7.80
C LEU A 159 5.21 6.54 -8.69
N SER A 160 6.14 6.42 -9.63
CA SER A 160 6.43 7.49 -10.60
C SER A 160 5.26 7.83 -11.53
N LYS A 161 4.34 6.87 -11.77
CA LYS A 161 3.14 7.10 -12.59
C LYS A 161 2.01 7.70 -11.79
N LEU A 162 1.93 7.40 -10.49
CA LEU A 162 0.87 7.90 -9.61
C LEU A 162 1.07 9.37 -9.22
N ASP A 163 2.31 9.86 -9.25
CA ASP A 163 2.66 11.25 -8.93
C ASP A 163 2.27 12.28 -10.02
N VAL A 164 1.82 11.81 -11.20
CA VAL A 164 1.64 12.67 -12.39
C VAL A 164 0.30 13.41 -12.42
N TYR A 165 -0.65 13.13 -11.52
CA TYR A 165 -1.93 13.83 -11.47
C TYR A 165 -2.00 14.77 -10.26
N LYS A 166 -1.51 16.00 -10.46
CA LYS A 166 -1.89 17.19 -9.70
C LYS A 166 -2.92 18.00 -10.49
#